data_AF-A0A922EFJ2-F1
#
_entry.id   AF-A0A922EFJ2-F1
#
_cell.length_a   1.000
_cell.length_b   1.000
_cell.length_c   1.000
_cell.angle_alpha   90.00
_cell.angle_beta   90.00
_cell.angle_gamma   90.00
#
_symmetry.space_group_name_H-M   'P 1'
#
loop_
_entity.id
_entity.type
_entity.pdbx_description
1 polymer ?
#
loop_
_entity_poly.entity_id
_entity_poly.type
_entity_poly.pdbx_seq_one_letter_code
_entity_poly.pdbx_strand_id
1 'polypeptide(L)'
;MEEEQSVAKLPLIEAECSARLGISNIDYDQDQHGGVGSLDSAGAPVETRSTAVLCICTFAAACAAFTGGCLASYSSLAESGIIADLGLTVTEYSVFGSIMTGGAMLGAVISGRMTDFIGRRRTLWVLDIFYIVGWLAIIFAEGAWLLDLGRLSLGIGFGLTCYVGPVYLAEITPKNVRGLLMSISQSMTGYGASFTFLVGSFVTWRSLAIIGCIPSLLLLLALFFIPESPRWLDYIENQRLQQNSDDNVLNLFRRKYLHIVIIGVGLMVVQTSDGLCGFLFYMSEIFDSAGISSTLGFILVAVVQASATGQCLGCFLTGLSYFLQVYKFEGIYCDTPYDK
;
A
#
# COMPACT_ATOMS: atom_id res chain seq x y z
N MET A 1 5.42 42.52 14.92
CA MET A 1 4.55 43.16 13.91
C MET A 1 4.47 42.39 12.60
N GLU A 2 5.52 41.66 12.16
CA GLU A 2 5.42 40.74 11.00
C GLU A 2 4.72 39.39 11.33
N GLU A 3 4.67 39.00 12.61
CA GLU A 3 4.03 37.77 13.10
C GLU A 3 2.49 37.83 13.03
N GLU A 4 1.91 39.03 13.14
CA GLU A 4 0.45 39.24 13.10
C GLU A 4 -0.10 39.24 11.65
N GLN A 5 0.76 39.54 10.66
CA GLN A 5 0.41 39.48 9.24
C GLN A 5 0.52 38.07 8.63
N SER A 6 1.24 37.13 9.26
CA SER A 6 1.28 35.73 8.83
C SER A 6 0.07 34.93 9.34
N VAL A 7 -0.40 35.23 10.55
CA VAL A 7 -1.62 34.66 11.15
C VAL A 7 -2.88 35.05 10.36
N ALA A 8 -2.88 36.25 9.75
CA ALA A 8 -4.00 36.70 8.91
C ALA A 8 -4.04 36.05 7.51
N LYS A 9 -2.99 35.37 7.06
CA LYS A 9 -2.94 34.65 5.76
C LYS A 9 -3.31 33.16 5.86
N LEU A 10 -3.25 32.60 7.06
CA LEU A 10 -3.65 31.23 7.38
C LEU A 10 -5.09 30.88 6.91
N PRO A 11 -6.13 31.70 7.20
CA PRO A 11 -7.49 31.40 6.74
C PRO A 11 -7.68 31.55 5.22
N LEU A 12 -6.77 32.26 4.53
CA LEU A 12 -6.87 32.55 3.10
C LEU A 12 -6.31 31.40 2.24
N ILE A 13 -5.30 30.70 2.76
CA ILE A 13 -4.71 29.50 2.11
C ILE A 13 -5.55 28.26 2.42
N GLU A 14 -6.08 28.12 3.63
CA GLU A 14 -7.10 27.11 3.96
C GLU A 14 -8.34 27.25 3.06
N ALA A 15 -8.78 28.48 2.77
CA ALA A 15 -9.88 28.73 1.86
C ALA A 15 -9.57 28.35 0.39
N GLU A 16 -8.36 28.61 -0.13
CA GLU A 16 -7.98 28.20 -1.49
C GLU A 16 -7.79 26.67 -1.62
N CYS A 17 -7.30 26.01 -0.57
CA CYS A 17 -7.10 24.56 -0.56
C CYS A 17 -8.43 23.81 -0.36
N SER A 18 -9.28 24.30 0.55
CA SER A 18 -10.65 23.81 0.76
C SER A 18 -11.51 24.00 -0.50
N ALA A 19 -11.38 25.13 -1.21
CA ALA A 19 -12.06 25.37 -2.48
C ALA A 19 -11.58 24.46 -3.64
N ARG A 20 -10.31 24.02 -3.63
CA ARG A 20 -9.79 23.07 -4.63
C ARG A 20 -10.17 21.61 -4.35
N LEU A 21 -10.29 21.25 -3.08
CA LEU A 21 -10.62 19.89 -2.66
C LEU A 21 -12.13 19.65 -2.49
N GLY A 22 -12.95 20.71 -2.38
CA GLY A 22 -14.38 20.56 -2.08
C GLY A 22 -14.59 19.81 -0.76
N ILE A 23 -13.65 19.95 0.17
CA ILE A 23 -13.74 19.41 1.52
C ILE A 23 -13.97 20.63 2.40
N SER A 24 -15.25 21.01 2.54
CA SER A 24 -15.65 21.89 3.63
C SER A 24 -15.21 21.26 4.94
N ASN A 25 -14.54 22.05 5.78
CA ASN A 25 -14.11 21.70 7.13
C ASN A 25 -15.04 20.67 7.78
N ILE A 26 -14.56 19.43 7.93
CA ILE A 26 -15.01 18.61 9.05
C ILE A 26 -14.22 19.15 10.24
N ASP A 27 -14.69 20.29 10.73
CA ASP A 27 -14.16 20.87 11.96
C ASP A 27 -14.44 19.89 13.09
N TYR A 28 -13.40 19.67 13.88
CA TYR A 28 -13.52 19.18 15.24
C TYR A 28 -14.31 20.27 16.02
N ASP A 29 -15.30 19.85 16.80
CA ASP A 29 -16.17 20.71 17.63
C ASP A 29 -17.20 21.59 16.89
N GLN A 30 -18.33 21.00 16.51
CA GLN A 30 -19.61 21.71 16.58
C GLN A 30 -20.82 20.75 16.68
N ASP A 31 -21.03 20.18 17.87
CA ASP A 31 -22.40 19.91 18.31
C ASP A 31 -23.06 21.27 18.62
N GLN A 32 -23.77 21.84 17.66
CA GLN A 32 -25.08 22.48 17.81
C GLN A 32 -25.47 23.29 16.56
N HIS A 33 -26.73 23.09 16.16
CA HIS A 33 -27.54 23.82 15.17
C HIS A 33 -27.45 23.43 13.68
N GLY A 34 -28.48 22.67 13.25
CA GLY A 34 -29.48 23.16 12.29
C GLY A 34 -29.02 23.39 10.86
N GLY A 35 -29.46 22.52 9.96
CA GLY A 35 -29.06 22.46 8.55
C GLY A 35 -29.04 23.76 7.75
N VAL A 36 -28.00 23.90 6.92
CA VAL A 36 -28.05 24.45 5.56
C VAL A 36 -26.96 23.74 4.75
N GLY A 37 -27.32 23.02 3.70
CA GLY A 37 -26.37 22.41 2.77
C GLY A 37 -25.66 23.50 1.95
N SER A 38 -24.34 23.60 2.07
CA SER A 38 -23.53 24.51 1.25
C SER A 38 -23.39 23.93 -0.16
N LEU A 39 -23.92 24.65 -1.16
CA LEU A 39 -23.75 24.36 -2.58
C LEU A 39 -22.57 25.15 -3.12
N ASP A 40 -21.61 24.48 -3.75
CA ASP A 40 -20.58 25.11 -4.57
C ASP A 40 -21.17 25.62 -5.90
N SER A 41 -20.50 26.62 -6.50
CA SER A 41 -20.87 27.34 -7.73
C SER A 41 -20.98 26.50 -9.03
N ALA A 42 -20.96 25.17 -8.91
CA ALA A 42 -21.18 24.21 -10.00
C ALA A 42 -22.38 23.25 -9.77
N GLY A 43 -23.18 23.44 -8.71
CA GLY A 43 -24.46 22.74 -8.55
C GLY A 43 -24.36 21.23 -8.23
N ALA A 44 -23.19 20.73 -7.83
CA ALA A 44 -23.05 19.37 -7.30
C ALA A 44 -22.94 19.42 -5.76
N PRO A 45 -23.59 18.50 -5.01
CA PRO A 45 -23.45 18.43 -3.57
C PRO A 45 -22.01 18.08 -3.16
N VAL A 46 -21.42 18.90 -2.29
CA VAL A 46 -20.03 18.85 -1.79
C VAL A 46 -19.64 17.46 -1.25
N GLU A 47 -20.60 16.74 -0.66
CA GLU A 47 -20.47 15.37 -0.13
C GLU A 47 -20.06 14.32 -1.20
N THR A 48 -20.49 14.52 -2.46
CA THR A 48 -20.23 13.57 -3.55
C THR A 48 -18.80 13.68 -4.08
N ARG A 49 -18.22 14.89 -4.06
CA ARG A 49 -16.87 15.17 -4.58
C ARG A 49 -15.78 14.57 -3.69
N SER A 50 -15.92 14.73 -2.36
CA SER A 50 -14.99 14.17 -1.37
C SER A 50 -14.95 12.62 -1.40
N THR A 51 -16.13 12.00 -1.57
CA THR A 51 -16.25 10.53 -1.68
C THR A 51 -15.58 9.99 -2.94
N ALA A 52 -15.72 10.68 -4.09
CA ALA A 52 -15.09 10.25 -5.34
C ALA A 52 -13.56 10.28 -5.27
N VAL A 53 -12.98 11.34 -4.67
CA VAL A 53 -11.53 11.45 -4.47
C VAL A 53 -11.01 10.34 -3.56
N LEU A 54 -11.74 10.02 -2.48
CA LEU A 54 -11.41 8.93 -1.57
C LEU A 54 -11.42 7.56 -2.28
N CYS A 55 -12.41 7.31 -3.13
CA CYS A 55 -12.50 6.10 -3.93
C CYS A 55 -11.30 5.96 -4.88
N ILE A 56 -10.91 7.05 -5.56
CA ILE A 56 -9.75 7.06 -6.46
C ILE A 56 -8.45 6.79 -5.69
N CYS A 57 -8.27 7.41 -4.52
CA CYS A 57 -7.09 7.18 -3.68
C CYS A 57 -7.02 5.73 -3.18
N THR A 58 -8.16 5.18 -2.76
CA THR A 58 -8.27 3.79 -2.32
C THR A 58 -8.00 2.84 -3.48
N PHE A 59 -8.51 3.15 -4.68
CA PHE A 59 -8.25 2.37 -5.89
C PHE A 59 -6.76 2.36 -6.24
N ALA A 60 -6.08 3.51 -6.19
CA ALA A 60 -4.64 3.56 -6.41
C ALA A 60 -3.86 2.73 -5.38
N ALA A 61 -4.18 2.87 -4.10
CA ALA A 61 -3.55 2.05 -3.05
C ALA A 61 -3.81 0.55 -3.25
N ALA A 62 -5.02 0.18 -3.68
CA ALA A 62 -5.39 -1.17 -4.07
C ALA A 62 -4.59 -1.68 -5.27
N CYS A 63 -4.40 -0.88 -6.33
CA CYS A 63 -3.57 -1.23 -7.49
C CYS A 63 -2.10 -1.43 -7.10
N ALA A 64 -1.56 -0.58 -6.22
CA ALA A 64 -0.19 -0.73 -5.71
C ALA A 64 -0.02 -2.03 -4.91
N ALA A 65 -0.97 -2.32 -4.01
CA ALA A 65 -1.00 -3.57 -3.24
C ALA A 65 -1.15 -4.81 -4.14
N PHE A 66 -2.04 -4.74 -5.13
CA PHE A 66 -2.25 -5.80 -6.13
C PHE A 66 -0.97 -6.08 -6.91
N THR A 67 -0.27 -5.04 -7.38
CA THR A 67 1.03 -5.15 -8.06
C THR A 67 2.07 -5.84 -7.18
N GLY A 68 2.11 -5.51 -5.89
CA GLY A 68 2.98 -6.17 -4.91
C GLY A 68 2.66 -7.66 -4.75
N GLY A 69 1.38 -8.03 -4.77
CA GLY A 69 0.92 -9.42 -4.79
C GLY A 69 1.38 -10.17 -6.04
N CYS A 70 1.20 -9.56 -7.22
CA CYS A 70 1.66 -10.14 -8.48
C CYS A 70 3.16 -10.38 -8.50
N LEU A 71 3.93 -9.42 -7.99
CA LEU A 71 5.38 -9.50 -7.94
C LEU A 71 5.87 -10.68 -7.08
N ALA A 72 5.25 -10.86 -5.90
CA ALA A 72 5.63 -11.91 -4.95
C ALA A 72 5.44 -13.32 -5.52
N SER A 73 4.36 -13.54 -6.28
CA SER A 73 4.05 -14.84 -6.90
C SER A 73 4.72 -15.07 -8.25
N TYR A 74 5.21 -14.01 -8.92
CA TYR A 74 5.77 -14.11 -10.26
C TYR A 74 6.99 -15.05 -10.34
N SER A 75 7.81 -15.11 -9.27
CA SER A 75 9.05 -15.90 -9.25
C SER A 75 8.79 -17.40 -9.49
N SER A 76 7.99 -18.06 -8.66
CA SER A 76 7.77 -19.51 -8.81
C SER A 76 7.20 -19.91 -10.16
N LEU A 77 6.29 -19.12 -10.73
CA LEU A 77 5.69 -19.41 -12.03
C LEU A 77 6.70 -19.27 -13.18
N ALA A 78 7.68 -18.39 -13.01
CA ALA A 78 8.68 -18.10 -14.03
C ALA A 78 9.91 -19.03 -13.94
N GLU A 79 10.11 -19.75 -12.84
CA GLU A 79 11.26 -20.63 -12.58
C GLU A 79 11.57 -21.58 -13.75
N SER A 80 10.63 -22.48 -14.03
CA SER A 80 10.81 -23.51 -15.07
C SER A 80 10.98 -22.90 -16.46
N GLY A 81 10.27 -21.81 -16.75
CA GLY A 81 10.33 -21.12 -18.03
C GLY A 81 11.64 -20.36 -18.26
N ILE A 82 12.17 -19.71 -17.21
CA ILE A 82 13.42 -18.95 -17.27
C ILE A 82 14.63 -19.90 -17.37
N ILE A 83 14.64 -20.97 -16.58
CA ILE A 83 15.71 -21.98 -16.60
C ILE A 83 15.77 -22.65 -17.98
N ALA A 84 14.61 -23.00 -18.56
CA ALA A 84 14.56 -23.63 -19.88
C ALA A 84 14.95 -22.70 -21.03
N ASP A 85 14.58 -21.42 -20.98
CA ASP A 85 14.77 -20.48 -22.09
C ASP A 85 16.16 -19.82 -22.08
N LEU A 86 16.69 -19.47 -20.90
CA LEU A 86 17.99 -18.81 -20.77
C LEU A 86 19.12 -19.80 -20.42
N GLY A 87 18.80 -21.06 -20.11
CA GLY A 87 19.78 -22.08 -19.74
C GLY A 87 20.49 -21.78 -18.41
N LEU A 88 19.82 -21.06 -17.52
CA LEU A 88 20.37 -20.63 -16.22
C LEU A 88 20.57 -21.80 -15.27
N THR A 89 21.59 -21.72 -14.43
CA THR A 89 21.78 -22.65 -13.32
C THR A 89 20.82 -22.34 -12.17
N VAL A 90 20.51 -23.34 -11.35
CA VAL A 90 19.67 -23.16 -10.15
C VAL A 90 20.24 -22.08 -9.22
N THR A 91 21.58 -21.97 -9.12
CA THR A 91 22.23 -20.94 -8.30
C THR A 91 22.01 -19.54 -8.84
N GLU A 92 22.05 -19.33 -10.16
CA GLU A 92 21.74 -18.03 -10.76
C GLU A 92 20.26 -17.67 -10.56
N TYR A 93 19.37 -18.65 -10.65
CA TYR A 93 17.95 -18.44 -10.35
C TYR A 93 17.70 -18.11 -8.86
N SER A 94 18.44 -18.72 -7.94
CA SER A 94 18.38 -18.36 -6.52
C SER A 94 18.80 -16.90 -6.26
N VAL A 95 19.75 -16.37 -7.05
CA VAL A 95 20.14 -14.95 -6.99
C VAL A 95 18.99 -14.07 -7.47
N PHE A 96 18.34 -14.44 -8.57
CA PHE A 96 17.14 -13.75 -9.09
C PHE A 96 16.00 -13.65 -8.07
N GLY A 97 15.74 -14.72 -7.30
CA GLY A 97 14.77 -14.68 -6.20
C GLY A 97 15.22 -13.80 -5.03
N SER A 98 16.48 -13.91 -4.63
CA SER A 98 17.02 -13.25 -3.44
C SER A 98 17.26 -11.74 -3.64
N ILE A 99 17.62 -11.31 -4.84
CA ILE A 99 17.92 -9.90 -5.14
C ILE A 99 16.68 -9.01 -5.00
N MET A 100 15.48 -9.57 -5.20
CA MET A 100 14.23 -8.87 -4.95
C MET A 100 14.08 -8.51 -3.46
N THR A 101 14.35 -9.45 -2.55
CA THR A 101 14.32 -9.20 -1.10
C THR A 101 15.38 -8.18 -0.69
N GLY A 102 16.57 -8.25 -1.31
CA GLY A 102 17.61 -7.24 -1.13
C GLY A 102 17.15 -5.83 -1.56
N GLY A 103 16.51 -5.73 -2.73
CA GLY A 103 15.90 -4.49 -3.22
C GLY A 103 14.79 -3.98 -2.30
N ALA A 104 13.93 -4.86 -1.80
CA ALA A 104 12.86 -4.51 -0.86
C ALA A 104 13.40 -3.96 0.46
N MET A 105 14.49 -4.53 0.97
CA MET A 105 15.16 -4.01 2.16
C MET A 105 15.71 -2.59 1.93
N LEU A 106 16.35 -2.36 0.79
CA LEU A 106 16.84 -1.03 0.41
C LEU A 106 15.68 -0.02 0.26
N GLY A 107 14.62 -0.42 -0.45
CA GLY A 107 13.41 0.39 -0.62
C GLY A 107 12.77 0.74 0.72
N ALA A 108 12.65 -0.22 1.64
CA ALA A 108 12.07 -0.01 2.97
C ALA A 108 12.90 0.97 3.82
N VAL A 109 14.23 0.86 3.82
CA VAL A 109 15.12 1.78 4.57
C VAL A 109 15.01 3.21 4.06
N ILE A 110 14.90 3.36 2.74
CA ILE A 110 14.84 4.66 2.08
C ILE A 110 13.42 5.27 2.17
N SER A 111 12.38 4.43 2.27
CA SER A 111 10.97 4.84 2.19
C SER A 111 10.60 5.99 3.12
N GLY A 112 10.89 5.88 4.43
CA GLY A 112 10.50 6.89 5.42
C GLY A 112 11.11 8.26 5.15
N ARG A 113 12.42 8.29 4.85
CA ARG A 113 13.12 9.53 4.48
C ARG A 113 12.53 10.13 3.21
N MET A 114 12.30 9.31 2.18
CA MET A 114 11.73 9.79 0.91
C MET A 114 10.35 10.41 1.10
N THR A 115 9.45 9.77 1.84
CA THR A 115 8.10 10.30 2.07
C THR A 115 8.07 11.60 2.85
N ASP A 116 9.02 11.80 3.76
CA ASP A 116 9.07 13.01 4.57
C ASP A 116 9.62 14.18 3.76
N PHE A 117 10.66 13.95 2.93
CA PHE A 117 11.26 14.99 2.09
C PHE A 117 10.44 15.33 0.83
N ILE A 118 10.02 14.31 0.08
CA ILE A 118 9.50 14.47 -1.29
C ILE A 118 7.96 14.57 -1.28
N GLY A 119 7.33 14.06 -0.22
CA GLY A 119 5.88 13.94 -0.09
C GLY A 119 5.37 12.55 -0.46
N ARG A 120 4.17 12.22 0.03
CA ARG A 120 3.61 10.87 -0.12
C ARG A 120 3.22 10.60 -1.57
N ARG A 121 2.56 11.55 -2.25
CA ARG A 121 2.13 11.39 -3.65
C ARG A 121 3.32 11.22 -4.58
N ARG A 122 4.34 12.07 -4.42
CA ARG A 122 5.55 11.98 -5.27
C ARG A 122 6.34 10.71 -5.02
N THR A 123 6.34 10.19 -3.79
CA THR A 123 6.96 8.88 -3.51
C THR A 123 6.19 7.74 -4.19
N LEU A 124 4.85 7.83 -4.30
CA LEU A 124 4.05 6.90 -5.10
C LEU A 124 4.39 6.96 -6.62
N TRP A 125 4.72 8.15 -7.14
CA TRP A 125 5.23 8.26 -8.52
C TRP A 125 6.58 7.57 -8.70
N VAL A 126 7.50 7.76 -7.75
CA VAL A 126 8.83 7.16 -7.82
C VAL A 126 8.76 5.63 -7.75
N LEU A 127 7.95 5.07 -6.85
CA LEU A 127 7.80 3.62 -6.76
C LEU A 127 7.15 3.02 -8.02
N ASP A 128 6.21 3.73 -8.64
CA ASP A 128 5.53 3.24 -9.85
C ASP A 128 6.48 3.22 -11.05
N ILE A 129 7.38 4.22 -11.16
CA ILE A 129 8.47 4.20 -12.13
C ILE A 129 9.36 2.96 -11.93
N PHE A 130 9.72 2.62 -10.69
CA PHE A 130 10.50 1.42 -10.40
C PHE A 130 9.75 0.13 -10.78
N TYR A 131 8.42 0.09 -10.62
CA TYR A 131 7.60 -1.02 -11.07
C TYR A 131 7.58 -1.16 -12.60
N ILE A 132 7.31 -0.08 -13.32
CA ILE A 132 7.25 -0.09 -14.79
C ILE A 132 8.61 -0.46 -15.38
N VAL A 133 9.69 0.18 -14.92
CA VAL A 133 11.06 -0.12 -15.38
C VAL A 133 11.44 -1.56 -15.09
N GLY A 134 11.08 -2.07 -13.90
CA GLY A 134 11.37 -3.44 -13.51
C GLY A 134 10.64 -4.48 -14.36
N TRP A 135 9.34 -4.28 -14.64
CA TRP A 135 8.58 -5.16 -15.52
C TRP A 135 9.10 -5.11 -16.97
N LEU A 136 9.39 -3.91 -17.49
CA LEU A 136 9.97 -3.76 -18.84
C LEU A 136 11.33 -4.46 -18.95
N ALA A 137 12.19 -4.34 -17.95
CA ALA A 137 13.48 -5.02 -17.92
C ALA A 137 13.33 -6.55 -17.97
N ILE A 138 12.35 -7.11 -17.27
CA ILE A 138 12.06 -8.55 -17.32
C ILE A 138 11.50 -8.96 -18.70
N ILE A 139 10.64 -8.16 -19.31
CA ILE A 139 10.05 -8.47 -20.63
C ILE A 139 11.14 -8.57 -21.72
N PHE A 140 12.09 -7.63 -21.71
CA PHE A 140 13.20 -7.58 -22.66
C PHE A 140 14.43 -8.38 -22.22
N ALA A 141 14.32 -9.18 -21.16
CA ALA A 141 15.45 -9.96 -20.65
C ALA A 141 15.86 -11.07 -21.63
N GLU A 142 17.06 -10.94 -22.19
CA GLU A 142 17.75 -11.96 -22.97
C GLU A 142 18.89 -12.63 -22.17
N GLY A 143 19.19 -12.16 -20.96
CA GLY A 143 20.25 -12.69 -20.10
C GLY A 143 20.04 -12.42 -18.61
N ALA A 144 20.82 -13.12 -17.78
CA ALA A 144 20.71 -13.11 -16.31
C ALA A 144 20.77 -11.70 -15.71
N TRP A 145 21.72 -10.88 -16.19
CA TRP A 145 21.98 -9.57 -15.61
C TRP A 145 20.80 -8.59 -15.75
N LEU A 146 20.16 -8.56 -16.93
CA LEU A 146 19.02 -7.66 -17.17
C LEU A 146 17.79 -8.12 -16.37
N LEU A 147 17.64 -9.45 -16.25
CA LEU A 147 16.61 -10.08 -15.45
C LEU A 147 16.76 -9.73 -13.95
N ASP A 148 17.98 -9.86 -13.41
CA ASP A 148 18.30 -9.52 -12.01
C ASP A 148 18.15 -8.02 -11.72
N LEU A 149 18.57 -7.17 -12.66
CA LEU A 149 18.40 -5.72 -12.55
C LEU A 149 16.91 -5.34 -12.51
N GLY A 150 16.09 -5.99 -13.33
CA GLY A 150 14.64 -5.84 -13.31
C GLY A 150 14.06 -6.22 -11.95
N ARG A 151 14.49 -7.35 -11.37
CA ARG A 151 14.06 -7.78 -10.03
C ARG A 151 14.50 -6.86 -8.91
N LEU A 152 15.72 -6.34 -8.98
CA LEU A 152 16.21 -5.35 -8.01
C LEU A 152 15.32 -4.10 -8.05
N SER A 153 15.00 -3.60 -9.25
CA SER A 153 14.10 -2.46 -9.44
C SER A 153 12.71 -2.71 -8.84
N LEU A 154 12.09 -3.86 -9.17
CA LEU A 154 10.80 -4.25 -8.62
C LEU A 154 10.84 -4.40 -7.10
N GLY A 155 11.92 -4.95 -6.56
CA GLY A 155 12.17 -5.06 -5.13
C GLY A 155 12.17 -3.69 -4.44
N ILE A 156 12.90 -2.71 -4.98
CA ILE A 156 12.92 -1.34 -4.44
C ILE A 156 11.51 -0.73 -4.44
N GLY A 157 10.76 -0.87 -5.55
CA GLY A 157 9.37 -0.42 -5.64
C GLY A 157 8.45 -1.09 -4.62
N PHE A 158 8.64 -2.40 -4.40
CA PHE A 158 7.89 -3.17 -3.40
C PHE A 158 8.17 -2.70 -1.98
N GLY A 159 9.45 -2.51 -1.62
CA GLY A 159 9.84 -1.99 -0.31
C GLY A 159 9.25 -0.60 -0.02
N LEU A 160 9.25 0.29 -1.03
CA LEU A 160 8.57 1.59 -0.93
C LEU A 160 7.06 1.43 -0.72
N THR A 161 6.42 0.55 -1.49
CA THR A 161 4.97 0.35 -1.43
C THR A 161 4.49 -0.12 -0.06
N CYS A 162 5.23 -1.03 0.59
CA CYS A 162 4.91 -1.55 1.92
C CYS A 162 4.81 -0.47 3.01
N TYR A 163 5.51 0.65 2.85
CA TYR A 163 5.42 1.79 3.76
C TYR A 163 4.43 2.85 3.24
N VAL A 164 4.63 3.33 2.01
CA VAL A 164 3.93 4.49 1.49
C VAL A 164 2.44 4.22 1.28
N GLY A 165 2.08 3.03 0.79
CA GLY A 165 0.68 2.69 0.48
C GLY A 165 -0.24 2.80 1.70
N PRO A 166 0.03 2.05 2.79
CA PRO A 166 -0.78 2.10 4.00
C PRO A 166 -0.76 3.47 4.68
N VAL A 167 0.39 4.16 4.70
CA VAL A 167 0.52 5.48 5.34
C VAL A 167 -0.29 6.53 4.58
N TYR A 168 -0.14 6.60 3.26
CA TYR A 168 -0.91 7.51 2.41
C TYR A 168 -2.43 7.30 2.57
N LEU A 169 -2.87 6.04 2.55
CA LEU A 169 -4.28 5.71 2.73
C LEU A 169 -4.76 6.07 4.14
N ALA A 170 -3.95 5.83 5.18
CA ALA A 170 -4.28 6.17 6.56
C ALA A 170 -4.36 7.68 6.83
N GLU A 171 -3.67 8.50 6.03
CA GLU A 171 -3.67 9.97 6.16
C GLU A 171 -4.88 10.62 5.47
N ILE A 172 -5.38 10.03 4.37
CA ILE A 172 -6.51 10.58 3.59
C ILE A 172 -7.86 10.04 4.05
N THR A 173 -7.89 8.84 4.62
CA THR A 173 -9.13 8.20 5.03
C THR A 173 -9.65 8.75 6.37
N PRO A 174 -10.96 9.01 6.49
CA PRO A 174 -11.53 9.49 7.75
C PRO A 174 -11.51 8.40 8.82
N LYS A 175 -11.40 8.80 10.09
CA LYS A 175 -11.06 7.92 11.23
C LYS A 175 -12.02 6.72 11.38
N ASN A 176 -13.28 6.89 11.01
CA ASN A 176 -14.36 5.90 11.11
C ASN A 176 -14.26 4.75 10.10
N VAL A 177 -13.75 4.98 8.89
CA VAL A 177 -13.62 3.95 7.82
C VAL A 177 -12.17 3.65 7.45
N ARG A 178 -11.21 4.29 8.11
CA ARG A 178 -9.78 4.09 7.88
C ARG A 178 -9.35 2.62 7.96
N GLY A 179 -9.79 1.89 8.99
CA GLY A 179 -9.45 0.48 9.15
C GLY A 179 -10.03 -0.41 8.05
N LEU A 180 -11.23 -0.08 7.58
CA LEU A 180 -11.90 -0.76 6.47
C LEU A 180 -11.11 -0.62 5.17
N LEU A 181 -10.81 0.62 4.78
CA LEU A 181 -10.17 0.91 3.49
C LEU A 181 -8.74 0.37 3.46
N MET A 182 -8.00 0.44 4.58
CA MET A 182 -6.69 -0.21 4.69
C MET A 182 -6.78 -1.73 4.53
N SER A 183 -7.76 -2.39 5.14
CA SER A 183 -7.92 -3.85 5.03
C SER A 183 -8.30 -4.29 3.62
N ILE A 184 -9.18 -3.53 2.95
CA ILE A 184 -9.51 -3.76 1.54
C ILE A 184 -8.25 -3.66 0.68
N SER A 185 -7.48 -2.58 0.82
CA SER A 185 -6.24 -2.40 0.06
C SER A 185 -5.23 -3.52 0.34
N GLN A 186 -5.02 -3.91 1.60
CA GLN A 186 -4.09 -4.99 1.93
C GLN A 186 -4.55 -6.36 1.42
N SER A 187 -5.86 -6.61 1.37
CA SER A 187 -6.41 -7.85 0.80
C SER A 187 -6.13 -7.98 -0.71
N MET A 188 -5.96 -6.86 -1.42
CA MET A 188 -5.64 -6.87 -2.85
C MET A 188 -4.28 -7.49 -3.15
N THR A 189 -3.33 -7.44 -2.21
CA THR A 189 -2.07 -8.19 -2.31
C THR A 189 -2.33 -9.69 -2.43
N GLY A 190 -3.22 -10.25 -1.60
CA GLY A 190 -3.58 -11.66 -1.66
C GLY A 190 -4.31 -12.03 -2.95
N TYR A 191 -5.24 -11.17 -3.40
CA TYR A 191 -5.92 -11.38 -4.68
C TYR A 191 -4.98 -11.26 -5.89
N GLY A 192 -3.99 -10.36 -5.85
CA GLY A 192 -2.96 -10.24 -6.90
C GLY A 192 -2.07 -11.47 -6.99
N ALA A 193 -1.65 -12.02 -5.85
CA ALA A 193 -0.93 -13.28 -5.78
C ALA A 193 -1.74 -14.44 -6.37
N SER A 194 -3.00 -14.61 -5.95
CA SER A 194 -3.92 -15.62 -6.50
C SER A 194 -4.15 -15.47 -8.00
N PHE A 195 -4.36 -14.24 -8.47
CA PHE A 195 -4.55 -13.96 -9.89
C PHE A 195 -3.33 -14.39 -10.70
N THR A 196 -2.13 -14.08 -10.22
CA THR A 196 -0.87 -14.44 -10.88
C THR A 196 -0.67 -15.95 -10.91
N PHE A 197 -0.96 -16.66 -9.82
CA PHE A 197 -0.91 -18.13 -9.80
C PHE A 197 -1.87 -18.78 -10.79
N LEU A 198 -3.10 -18.28 -10.92
CA LEU A 198 -4.06 -18.79 -11.90
C LEU A 198 -3.62 -18.52 -13.33
N VAL A 199 -3.26 -17.26 -13.64
CA VAL A 199 -2.91 -16.87 -15.01
C VAL A 199 -1.57 -17.47 -15.44
N GLY A 200 -0.57 -17.45 -14.56
CA GLY A 200 0.75 -18.04 -14.83
C GLY A 200 0.73 -19.55 -15.02
N SER A 201 -0.32 -20.24 -14.56
CA SER A 201 -0.51 -21.67 -14.84
C SER A 201 -0.72 -21.97 -16.33
N PHE A 202 -1.17 -20.99 -17.12
CA PHE A 202 -1.51 -21.17 -18.54
C PHE A 202 -0.65 -20.34 -19.50
N VAL A 203 0.19 -19.46 -18.96
CA VAL A 203 0.86 -18.40 -19.71
C VAL A 203 2.37 -18.45 -19.49
N THR A 204 3.16 -18.11 -20.51
CA THR A 204 4.62 -18.06 -20.41
C THR A 204 5.11 -16.91 -19.52
N TRP A 205 6.33 -17.03 -18.98
CA TRP A 205 6.89 -16.06 -18.03
C TRP A 205 6.99 -14.62 -18.58
N ARG A 206 7.28 -14.44 -19.88
CA ARG A 206 7.30 -13.11 -20.53
C ARG A 206 5.91 -12.50 -20.62
N SER A 207 4.92 -13.28 -21.05
CA SER A 207 3.53 -12.83 -21.13
C SER A 207 2.96 -12.54 -19.74
N LEU A 208 3.35 -13.32 -18.73
CA LEU A 208 2.99 -13.07 -17.34
C LEU A 208 3.58 -11.74 -16.82
N ALA A 209 4.81 -11.38 -17.22
CA ALA A 209 5.38 -10.07 -16.92
C ALA A 209 4.64 -8.91 -17.60
N ILE A 210 4.18 -9.09 -18.84
CA ILE A 210 3.32 -8.11 -19.54
C ILE A 210 2.02 -7.89 -18.76
N ILE A 211 1.39 -8.97 -18.30
CA ILE A 211 0.16 -8.91 -17.50
C ILE A 211 0.43 -8.22 -16.15
N GLY A 212 1.57 -8.50 -15.51
CA GLY A 212 1.99 -7.85 -14.27
C GLY A 212 2.26 -6.34 -14.40
N CYS A 213 2.58 -5.86 -15.61
CA CYS A 213 2.75 -4.44 -15.91
C CYS A 213 1.42 -3.67 -15.99
N ILE A 214 0.32 -4.33 -16.35
CA ILE A 214 -1.02 -3.71 -16.47
C ILE A 214 -1.47 -2.99 -15.18
N PRO A 215 -1.46 -3.62 -13.98
CA PRO A 215 -1.85 -2.93 -12.76
C PRO A 215 -0.92 -1.77 -12.38
N SER A 216 0.35 -1.80 -12.78
CA SER A 216 1.27 -0.66 -12.62
C SER A 216 0.87 0.50 -13.54
N LEU A 217 0.48 0.24 -14.79
CA LEU A 217 -0.04 1.29 -15.67
C LEU A 217 -1.38 1.86 -15.18
N LEU A 218 -2.23 1.05 -14.54
CA LEU A 218 -3.44 1.53 -13.89
C LEU A 218 -3.13 2.40 -12.66
N LEU A 219 -2.12 2.04 -11.88
CA LEU A 219 -1.62 2.87 -10.78
C LEU A 219 -1.11 4.22 -11.31
N LEU A 220 -0.32 4.22 -12.39
CA LEU A 220 0.14 5.43 -13.07
C LEU A 220 -1.01 6.36 -13.45
N LEU A 221 -2.08 5.80 -14.04
CA LEU A 221 -3.27 6.57 -14.41
C LEU A 221 -3.96 7.16 -13.17
N ALA A 222 -4.11 6.37 -12.11
CA ALA A 222 -4.76 6.81 -10.88
C ALA A 222 -3.95 7.92 -10.17
N LEU A 223 -2.62 7.90 -10.29
CA LEU A 223 -1.71 8.89 -9.69
C LEU A 223 -1.87 10.32 -10.23
N PHE A 224 -2.42 10.49 -11.43
CA PHE A 224 -2.75 11.81 -11.97
C PHE A 224 -3.89 12.49 -11.18
N PHE A 225 -4.86 11.72 -10.72
CA PHE A 225 -6.06 12.20 -10.03
C PHE A 225 -5.90 12.28 -8.50
N ILE A 226 -4.82 11.71 -7.98
CA ILE A 226 -4.51 11.68 -6.55
C ILE A 226 -4.03 13.05 -6.04
N PRO A 227 -4.62 13.61 -4.95
CA PRO A 227 -4.11 14.79 -4.26
C PRO A 227 -2.92 14.47 -3.34
N GLU A 228 -2.20 15.49 -2.90
CA GLU A 228 -1.20 15.31 -1.83
C GLU A 228 -1.89 15.03 -0.48
N SER A 229 -1.22 14.35 0.43
CA SER A 229 -1.75 14.07 1.77
C SER A 229 -1.90 15.37 2.58
N PRO A 230 -3.09 15.69 3.13
CA PRO A 230 -3.31 16.90 3.92
C PRO A 230 -2.45 16.92 5.19
N ARG A 231 -2.30 15.77 5.86
CA ARG A 231 -1.48 15.67 7.08
C ARG A 231 0.00 15.95 6.86
N TRP A 232 0.51 15.64 5.67
CA TRP A 232 1.90 15.94 5.33
C TRP A 232 2.12 17.44 5.12
N LEU A 233 1.14 18.14 4.54
CA LEU A 233 1.20 19.59 4.37
C LEU A 233 1.26 20.29 5.73
N ASP A 234 0.41 19.88 6.68
CA ASP A 234 0.42 20.37 8.06
C ASP A 234 1.74 20.06 8.78
N TYR A 235 2.29 18.85 8.56
CA TYR A 235 3.58 18.45 9.12
C TYR A 235 4.73 19.33 8.61
N ILE A 236 4.79 19.61 7.31
CA ILE A 236 5.82 20.48 6.73
C ILE A 236 5.72 21.91 7.23
N GLU A 237 4.50 22.44 7.38
CA GLU A 237 4.30 23.78 7.90
C GLU A 237 4.80 23.89 9.35
N ASN A 238 4.46 22.92 10.19
CA ASN A 238 4.93 22.86 11.57
C ASN A 238 6.44 22.59 11.69
N GLN A 239 7.03 21.78 10.80
CA GLN A 239 8.48 21.54 10.76
C GLN A 239 9.28 22.78 10.34
N ARG A 240 8.74 23.62 9.45
CA ARG A 240 9.37 24.91 9.10
C ARG A 240 9.39 25.89 10.28
N LEU A 241 8.44 25.75 11.22
CA LEU A 241 8.39 26.54 12.45
C LEU A 241 9.28 25.94 13.57
N GLN A 242 9.52 24.62 13.57
CA GLN A 242 10.31 23.90 14.56
C GLN A 242 11.64 23.36 14.01
N GLN A 243 12.51 24.26 13.55
CA GLN A 243 13.84 23.93 13.00
C GLN A 243 14.85 23.32 14.02
N ASN A 244 14.41 22.75 15.16
CA ASN A 244 15.27 22.43 16.28
C ASN A 244 14.95 21.12 17.06
N SER A 245 14.27 20.14 16.44
CA SER A 245 14.16 18.80 17.03
C SER A 245 15.12 17.84 16.34
N ASP A 246 16.11 17.34 17.08
CA ASP A 246 17.00 16.25 16.68
C ASP A 246 16.20 14.94 16.57
N ASP A 247 15.41 14.79 15.51
CA ASP A 247 14.61 13.60 15.21
C ASP A 247 15.50 12.50 14.63
N ASN A 248 16.48 12.07 15.42
CA ASN A 248 17.36 10.96 15.07
C ASN A 248 16.64 9.63 15.28
N VAL A 249 16.77 8.71 14.32
CA VAL A 249 16.21 7.35 14.39
C VAL A 249 16.68 6.61 15.66
N LEU A 250 17.86 6.97 16.17
CA LEU A 250 18.41 6.47 17.43
C LEU A 250 17.54 6.79 18.66
N ASN A 251 16.67 7.80 18.59
CA ASN A 251 15.72 8.12 19.67
C ASN A 251 14.65 7.02 19.86
N LEU A 252 14.38 6.19 18.85
CA LEU A 252 13.52 5.01 18.96
C LEU A 252 14.13 3.91 19.85
N PHE A 253 15.46 3.89 20.00
CA PHE A 253 16.15 2.94 20.87
C PHE A 253 16.21 3.40 22.34
N ARG A 254 15.50 4.47 22.71
CA ARG A 254 15.34 4.82 24.13
C ARG A 254 14.58 3.70 24.85
N ARG A 255 15.00 3.40 26.09
CA ARG A 255 14.44 2.34 26.95
C ARG A 255 12.92 2.36 27.08
N LYS A 256 12.29 3.54 26.94
CA LYS A 256 10.84 3.76 26.93
C LYS A 256 10.13 3.10 25.73
N TYR A 257 10.74 3.12 24.55
CA TYR A 257 10.15 2.59 23.30
C TYR A 257 10.75 1.24 22.89
N LEU A 258 11.93 0.89 23.42
CA LEU A 258 12.68 -0.32 23.09
C LEU A 258 11.86 -1.62 23.24
N HIS A 259 10.97 -1.73 24.23
CA HIS A 259 10.10 -2.92 24.35
C HIS A 259 9.13 -3.06 23.17
N ILE A 260 8.54 -1.96 22.71
CA ILE A 260 7.62 -1.96 21.56
C ILE A 260 8.38 -2.29 20.28
N VAL A 261 9.59 -1.74 20.14
CA VAL A 261 10.48 -2.04 19.00
C VAL A 261 10.89 -3.52 19.00
N ILE A 262 11.29 -4.08 20.14
CA ILE A 262 11.65 -5.51 20.24
C ILE A 262 10.46 -6.41 19.90
N ILE A 263 9.26 -6.11 20.41
CA ILE A 263 8.07 -6.88 20.09
C ILE A 263 7.75 -6.78 18.59
N GLY A 264 7.79 -5.57 18.01
CA GLY A 264 7.53 -5.35 16.59
C GLY A 264 8.52 -6.07 15.68
N VAL A 265 9.82 -5.90 15.93
CA VAL A 265 10.90 -6.57 15.19
C VAL A 265 10.82 -8.09 15.40
N GLY A 266 10.58 -8.55 16.63
CA GLY A 266 10.43 -9.98 16.94
C GLY A 266 9.27 -10.62 16.17
N LEU A 267 8.11 -9.95 16.13
CA LEU A 267 6.97 -10.41 15.34
C LEU A 267 7.27 -10.46 13.84
N MET A 268 8.01 -9.48 13.30
CA MET A 268 8.42 -9.49 11.89
C MET A 268 9.39 -10.63 11.58
N VAL A 269 10.34 -10.91 12.47
CA VAL A 269 11.28 -12.05 12.31
C VAL A 269 10.52 -13.38 12.34
N VAL A 270 9.58 -13.54 13.27
CA VAL A 270 8.74 -14.74 13.33
C VAL A 270 7.92 -14.91 12.05
N GLN A 271 7.35 -13.83 11.52
CA GLN A 271 6.63 -13.86 10.24
C GLN A 271 7.54 -14.29 9.09
N THR A 272 8.75 -13.75 8.98
CA THR A 272 9.69 -14.16 7.91
C THR A 272 10.24 -15.59 8.07
N SER A 273 10.16 -16.15 9.28
CA SER A 273 10.67 -17.49 9.60
C SER A 273 9.66 -18.61 9.33
N ASP A 274 8.44 -18.28 8.91
CA ASP A 274 7.40 -19.26 8.59
C ASP A 274 7.69 -20.07 7.30
N GLY A 275 8.71 -19.65 6.54
CA GLY A 275 9.11 -20.27 5.29
C GLY A 275 8.25 -19.89 4.09
N LEU A 276 7.31 -18.95 4.23
CA LEU A 276 6.39 -18.54 3.17
C LEU A 276 7.13 -18.02 1.94
N CYS A 277 8.19 -17.22 2.12
CA CYS A 277 8.99 -16.74 0.98
C CYS A 277 9.71 -17.88 0.25
N GLY A 278 10.21 -18.88 0.98
CA GLY A 278 10.85 -20.05 0.38
C GLY A 278 9.84 -20.90 -0.40
N PHE A 279 8.66 -21.12 0.18
CA PHE A 279 7.55 -21.79 -0.49
C PHE A 279 7.13 -21.05 -1.77
N LEU A 280 6.94 -19.72 -1.71
CA LEU A 280 6.49 -18.92 -2.86
C LEU A 280 7.51 -18.82 -3.99
N PHE A 281 8.81 -19.01 -3.73
CA PHE A 281 9.85 -18.92 -4.76
C PHE A 281 10.14 -20.26 -5.44
N TYR A 282 10.14 -21.35 -4.68
CA TYR A 282 10.50 -22.71 -5.17
C TYR A 282 9.28 -23.63 -5.26
N MET A 283 8.08 -23.04 -5.34
CA MET A 283 6.81 -23.78 -5.31
C MET A 283 6.73 -24.86 -6.39
N SER A 284 7.19 -24.56 -7.61
CA SER A 284 7.24 -25.49 -8.75
C SER A 284 8.08 -26.72 -8.42
N GLU A 285 9.32 -26.52 -8.01
CA GLU A 285 10.23 -27.62 -7.65
C GLU A 285 9.68 -28.47 -6.51
N ILE A 286 9.03 -27.85 -5.52
CA ILE A 286 8.42 -28.57 -4.40
C ILE A 286 7.29 -29.49 -4.89
N PHE A 287 6.41 -29.01 -5.77
CA PHE A 287 5.32 -29.83 -6.31
C PHE A 287 5.82 -30.93 -7.24
N ASP A 288 6.77 -30.60 -8.12
CA ASP A 288 7.35 -31.57 -9.04
C ASP A 288 8.10 -32.67 -8.27
N SER A 289 8.82 -32.32 -7.19
CA SER A 289 9.47 -33.28 -6.28
C SER A 289 8.47 -34.13 -5.50
N ALA A 290 7.28 -33.61 -5.22
CA ALA A 290 6.18 -34.35 -4.60
C ALA A 290 5.43 -35.26 -5.60
N GLY A 291 5.76 -35.20 -6.90
CA GLY A 291 5.09 -35.95 -7.96
C GLY A 291 3.73 -35.38 -8.36
N ILE A 292 3.43 -34.13 -7.97
CA ILE A 292 2.21 -33.41 -8.33
C ILE A 292 2.55 -32.47 -9.49
N SER A 293 1.70 -32.40 -10.51
CA SER A 293 1.88 -31.40 -11.58
C SER A 293 1.91 -29.99 -10.99
N SER A 294 2.99 -29.25 -11.23
CA SER A 294 3.15 -27.85 -10.82
C SER A 294 1.96 -26.96 -11.20
N THR A 295 1.37 -27.15 -12.40
CA THR A 295 0.15 -26.45 -12.82
C THR A 295 -1.03 -26.68 -11.86
N LEU A 296 -1.26 -27.94 -11.44
CA LEU A 296 -2.29 -28.25 -10.45
C LEU A 296 -1.97 -27.63 -9.09
N GLY A 297 -0.69 -27.67 -8.68
CA GLY A 297 -0.21 -27.03 -7.45
C GLY A 297 -0.50 -25.52 -7.42
N PHE A 298 -0.20 -24.81 -8.50
CA PHE A 298 -0.48 -23.38 -8.66
C PHE A 298 -1.97 -23.05 -8.57
N ILE A 299 -2.83 -23.81 -9.26
CA ILE A 299 -4.28 -23.61 -9.20
C ILE A 299 -4.81 -23.84 -7.77
N LEU A 300 -4.36 -24.90 -7.10
CA LEU A 300 -4.79 -25.20 -5.73
C LEU A 300 -4.39 -24.10 -4.75
N VAL A 301 -3.13 -23.65 -4.80
CA VAL A 301 -2.68 -22.54 -3.95
C VAL A 301 -3.41 -21.25 -4.28
N ALA A 302 -3.70 -20.96 -5.55
CA ALA A 302 -4.45 -19.78 -5.90
C ALA A 302 -5.86 -19.76 -5.27
N VAL A 303 -6.56 -20.90 -5.27
CA VAL A 303 -7.88 -21.06 -4.66
C VAL A 303 -7.79 -20.96 -3.13
N VAL A 304 -6.83 -21.62 -2.51
CA VAL A 304 -6.62 -21.57 -1.06
C VAL A 304 -6.26 -20.14 -0.61
N GLN A 305 -5.36 -19.48 -1.33
CA GLN A 305 -4.97 -18.11 -1.05
C GLN A 305 -6.14 -17.13 -1.23
N ALA A 306 -6.94 -17.27 -2.29
CA ALA A 306 -8.09 -16.41 -2.54
C ALA A 306 -9.17 -16.57 -1.48
N SER A 307 -9.43 -17.82 -1.06
CA SER A 307 -10.38 -18.12 0.01
C SER A 307 -9.90 -17.62 1.37
N ALA A 308 -8.64 -17.84 1.73
CA ALA A 308 -8.06 -17.33 2.98
C ALA A 308 -8.07 -15.80 3.02
N THR A 309 -7.69 -15.14 1.92
CA THR A 309 -7.72 -13.66 1.81
C THR A 309 -9.14 -13.13 1.97
N GLY A 310 -10.12 -13.78 1.33
CA GLY A 310 -11.53 -13.41 1.47
C GLY A 310 -12.09 -13.64 2.88
N GLN A 311 -11.66 -14.71 3.57
CA GLN A 311 -12.05 -14.98 4.95
C GLN A 311 -11.46 -13.94 5.91
N CYS A 312 -10.17 -13.61 5.79
CA CYS A 312 -9.54 -12.58 6.62
C CYS A 312 -10.23 -11.22 6.43
N LEU A 313 -10.53 -10.84 5.19
CA LEU A 313 -11.29 -9.62 4.91
C LEU A 313 -12.70 -9.72 5.51
N GLY A 314 -13.42 -10.82 5.30
CA GLY A 314 -14.77 -11.04 5.83
C GLY A 314 -14.85 -10.97 7.36
N CYS A 315 -13.90 -11.59 8.08
CA CYS A 315 -13.78 -11.53 9.54
C CYS A 315 -13.52 -10.10 10.03
N PHE A 316 -12.69 -9.35 9.31
CA PHE A 316 -12.43 -7.95 9.63
C PHE A 316 -13.69 -7.09 9.43
N LEU A 317 -14.40 -7.27 8.31
CA LEU A 317 -15.65 -6.55 8.01
C LEU A 317 -16.74 -6.84 9.03
N THR A 318 -16.90 -8.10 9.42
CA THR A 318 -17.87 -8.48 10.46
C THR A 318 -17.47 -7.89 11.81
N GLY A 319 -16.20 -8.00 12.22
CA GLY A 319 -15.70 -7.38 13.44
C GLY A 319 -15.94 -5.86 13.49
N LEU A 320 -15.71 -5.16 12.37
CA LEU A 320 -15.98 -3.73 12.26
C LEU A 320 -17.48 -3.41 12.33
N SER A 321 -18.33 -4.21 11.68
CA SER A 321 -19.78 -4.06 11.74
C SER A 321 -20.30 -4.24 13.18
N TYR A 322 -19.78 -5.23 13.92
CA TYR A 322 -20.11 -5.42 15.33
C TYR A 322 -19.67 -4.23 16.18
N PHE A 323 -18.44 -3.73 15.98
CA PHE A 323 -17.94 -2.57 16.72
C PHE A 323 -18.77 -1.30 16.43
N LEU A 324 -19.13 -1.05 15.17
CA LEU A 324 -19.98 0.09 14.79
C LEU A 324 -21.40 -0.03 15.34
N GLN A 325 -21.97 -1.24 15.41
CA GLN A 325 -23.25 -1.47 16.07
C GLN A 325 -23.17 -1.18 17.57
N VAL A 326 -22.14 -1.70 18.26
CA VAL A 326 -21.93 -1.44 19.70
C VAL A 326 -21.74 0.06 19.97
N TYR A 327 -20.92 0.74 19.17
CA TYR A 327 -20.71 2.19 19.31
C TYR A 327 -21.99 2.99 19.04
N LYS A 328 -22.79 2.59 18.05
CA LYS A 328 -24.10 3.20 17.79
C LYS A 328 -25.08 2.95 18.94
N PHE A 329 -25.00 1.80 19.60
CA PHE A 329 -25.79 1.50 20.80
C PHE A 329 -25.34 2.33 22.02
N GLU A 330 -24.03 2.50 22.25
CA GLU A 330 -23.52 3.34 23.35
C GLU A 330 -23.79 4.83 23.13
N GLY A 331 -23.74 5.32 21.90
CA GLY A 331 -24.11 6.70 21.55
C GLY A 331 -25.59 7.01 21.84
N ILE A 332 -26.49 6.05 21.61
CA ILE A 332 -27.93 6.20 21.93
C ILE A 332 -28.18 6.24 23.45
N TYR A 333 -27.34 5.61 24.27
CA TYR A 333 -27.46 5.62 25.73
C TYR A 333 -26.85 6.86 26.40
N CYS A 334 -25.96 7.60 25.73
CA CYS A 334 -25.40 8.85 26.28
C CYS A 334 -26.31 10.08 26.08
N ASP A 335 -27.36 9.98 25.25
CA ASP A 335 -28.32 11.07 24.97
C ASP A 335 -29.60 11.02 25.83
N THR A 336 -29.62 10.27 26.93
CA THR A 336 -30.66 10.48 27.96
C THR A 336 -30.21 11.60 28.90
N PRO A 337 -30.83 12.80 28.85
CA PRO A 337 -30.58 13.82 29.85
C PRO A 337 -31.01 13.27 31.21
N TYR A 338 -30.06 13.25 32.15
CA TYR A 338 -30.37 13.23 33.57
C TYR A 338 -31.16 14.50 33.88
N ASP A 339 -32.49 14.41 33.79
CA ASP A 339 -33.41 15.45 34.24
C ASP A 339 -34.30 14.86 35.33
N LYS A 340 -33.88 15.13 36.58
CA LYS A 340 -34.61 15.14 37.86
C LYS A 340 -34.97 13.81 38.53
#